data_AF-A0A453HQ54-F1
#
_entry.id   AF-A0A453HQ54-F1
#
_cell.length_a   1.000
_cell.length_b   1.000
_cell.length_c   1.000
_cell.angle_alpha   90.00
_cell.angle_beta   90.00
_cell.angle_gamma   90.00
#
_symmetry.space_group_name_H-M   'P 1'
#
loop_
_entity.id
_entity.type
_entity.pdbx_description
1 polymer ?
#
loop_
_entity_poly.entity_id
_entity_poly.type
_entity_poly.pdbx_seq_one_letter_code
_entity_poly.pdbx_strand_id
1 'polypeptide(L)'
;MLSKGQGNTIRTYEQLVRALEKDNRAEEAHKIWEKKIAHDLRSVPWRFCGLMLAIYYRNNMLDRLIKLFGALEACGRKCPSKEYIRKVEVAYEMLGLLEEKKDLLEKYKDLYNKPSNSDRKKDRRFKKAEKKAADDGSKQLEMETSENLPVNSCPSDKELVQDKKYNTDGEISIRQT
;
A
#
# COMPACT_ATOMS: atom_id res chain seq x y z
N MET A 1 -25.89 -6.60 28.85
CA MET A 1 -25.97 -7.52 27.69
C MET A 1 -26.46 -6.73 26.49
N LEU A 2 -25.83 -6.88 25.32
CA LEU A 2 -26.25 -6.19 24.10
C LEU A 2 -27.63 -6.70 23.66
N SER A 3 -28.56 -5.80 23.37
CA SER A 3 -29.90 -6.14 22.90
C SER A 3 -29.86 -6.73 21.49
N LYS A 4 -30.93 -7.43 21.07
CA LYS A 4 -31.02 -8.01 19.73
C LYS A 4 -30.84 -6.91 18.67
N GLY A 5 -29.75 -7.00 17.90
CA GLY A 5 -29.41 -6.04 16.84
C GLY A 5 -28.29 -5.06 17.20
N GLN A 6 -27.93 -4.89 18.47
CA GLN A 6 -26.76 -4.10 18.85
C GLN A 6 -25.46 -4.81 18.44
N GLY A 7 -24.57 -4.11 17.76
CA GLY A 7 -23.29 -4.65 17.30
C GLY A 7 -23.35 -5.38 15.94
N ASN A 8 -24.49 -5.40 15.26
CA ASN A 8 -24.61 -5.93 13.89
C ASN A 8 -24.19 -4.90 12.82
N THR A 9 -23.13 -4.13 13.08
CA THR A 9 -22.60 -3.19 12.09
C THR A 9 -21.28 -3.71 11.52
N ILE A 10 -21.01 -3.41 10.25
CA ILE A 10 -19.74 -3.76 9.59
C ILE A 10 -18.55 -3.25 10.41
N ARG A 11 -18.66 -2.06 11.02
CA ARG A 11 -17.61 -1.47 11.87
C ARG A 11 -17.34 -2.32 13.12
N THR A 12 -18.37 -2.83 13.78
CA THR A 12 -18.21 -3.71 14.93
C THR A 12 -17.49 -5.00 14.54
N TYR A 13 -17.89 -5.61 13.42
CA TYR A 13 -17.22 -6.81 12.91
C TYR A 13 -15.78 -6.54 12.47
N GLU A 14 -15.50 -5.39 11.86
CA GLU A 14 -14.14 -4.98 11.50
C GLU A 14 -13.26 -4.86 12.76
N GLN A 15 -13.74 -4.21 13.82
CA GLN A 15 -13.01 -4.09 15.08
C GLN A 15 -12.74 -5.46 15.72
N LEU A 16 -13.74 -6.35 15.72
CA LEU A 16 -13.60 -7.71 16.23
C LEU A 16 -12.56 -8.51 15.43
N VAL A 17 -12.60 -8.43 14.11
CA VAL A 17 -11.60 -9.06 13.24
C VAL A 17 -10.20 -8.51 13.49
N ARG A 18 -10.04 -7.20 13.69
CA ARG A 18 -8.75 -6.58 14.04
C ARG A 18 -8.22 -7.05 15.39
N ALA A 19 -9.09 -7.25 16.38
CA ALA A 19 -8.69 -7.80 17.67
C ALA A 19 -8.21 -9.25 17.50
N LEU A 20 -8.96 -10.07 16.78
CA LEU A 20 -8.58 -11.46 16.50
C LEU A 20 -7.28 -11.59 15.68
N GLU A 21 -7.04 -10.68 14.72
CA GLU A 21 -5.77 -10.59 14.00
C GLU A 21 -4.60 -10.37 14.96
N LYS A 22 -4.73 -9.41 15.90
CA LYS A 22 -3.68 -9.11 16.88
C LYS A 22 -3.44 -10.27 17.85
N ASP A 23 -4.47 -11.05 18.14
CA ASP A 23 -4.39 -12.26 18.96
C ASP A 23 -3.89 -13.48 18.18
N ASN A 24 -3.46 -13.33 16.92
CA ASN A 24 -3.07 -14.41 16.00
C ASN A 24 -4.15 -15.49 15.79
N ARG A 25 -5.43 -15.14 15.95
CA ARG A 25 -6.59 -16.03 15.80
C ARG A 25 -7.24 -15.88 14.42
N ALA A 26 -6.44 -16.07 13.37
CA ALA A 26 -6.83 -15.83 11.99
C ALA A 26 -8.03 -16.69 11.52
N GLU A 27 -8.11 -17.94 11.99
CA GLU A 27 -9.22 -18.84 11.65
C GLU A 27 -10.56 -18.37 12.22
N GLU A 28 -10.55 -17.76 13.40
CA GLU A 28 -11.77 -17.21 13.99
C GLU A 28 -12.21 -15.92 13.29
N ALA A 29 -11.26 -15.06 12.94
CA ALA A 29 -11.50 -13.90 12.10
C ALA A 29 -12.14 -14.31 10.76
N HIS A 30 -11.63 -15.37 10.14
CA HIS A 30 -12.20 -15.92 8.92
C HIS A 30 -13.64 -16.44 9.12
N LYS A 31 -13.90 -17.21 10.18
CA LYS A 31 -15.25 -17.71 10.49
C LYS A 31 -16.26 -16.58 10.63
N ILE A 32 -15.88 -15.46 11.24
CA ILE A 32 -16.74 -14.27 11.34
C ILE A 32 -16.96 -13.65 9.97
N TRP A 33 -15.88 -13.50 9.19
CA TRP A 33 -15.96 -12.96 7.83
C TRP A 33 -16.96 -13.74 6.97
N GLU A 34 -16.84 -15.07 6.90
CA GLU A 34 -17.75 -15.90 6.10
C GLU A 34 -19.19 -15.78 6.58
N LYS A 35 -19.42 -15.92 7.90
CA LYS A 35 -20.78 -15.96 8.46
C LYS A 35 -21.50 -14.62 8.38
N LYS A 36 -20.77 -13.51 8.52
CA LYS A 36 -21.38 -12.20 8.77
C LYS A 36 -21.17 -11.19 7.64
N ILE A 37 -20.19 -11.40 6.77
CA ILE A 37 -19.72 -10.34 5.87
C ILE A 37 -19.65 -10.80 4.41
N ALA A 38 -19.19 -12.02 4.14
CA ALA A 38 -18.89 -12.49 2.79
C ALA A 38 -20.11 -12.56 1.84
N HIS A 39 -21.34 -12.55 2.37
CA HIS A 39 -22.57 -12.63 1.58
C HIS A 39 -22.91 -11.36 0.80
N ASP A 40 -22.45 -10.18 1.26
CA ASP A 40 -22.68 -8.91 0.57
C ASP A 40 -21.40 -8.09 0.49
N LEU A 41 -20.46 -8.54 -0.35
CA LEU A 41 -19.20 -7.85 -0.53
C LEU A 41 -19.38 -6.41 -1.04
N ARG A 42 -20.42 -6.12 -1.84
CA ARG A 42 -20.63 -4.79 -2.43
C ARG A 42 -20.80 -3.72 -1.36
N SER A 43 -21.49 -4.04 -0.27
CA SER A 43 -21.71 -3.15 0.87
C SER A 43 -20.51 -3.04 1.82
N VAL A 44 -19.51 -3.93 1.70
CA VAL A 44 -18.34 -3.94 2.58
C VAL A 44 -17.32 -2.91 2.11
N PRO A 45 -16.87 -1.96 2.96
CA PRO A 45 -15.83 -1.02 2.60
C PRO A 45 -14.55 -1.72 2.17
N TRP A 46 -13.87 -1.17 1.16
CA TRP A 46 -12.62 -1.77 0.68
C TRP A 46 -11.55 -1.88 1.77
N ARG A 47 -11.55 -0.97 2.75
CA ARG A 47 -10.62 -1.01 3.89
C ARG A 47 -10.75 -2.30 4.69
N PHE A 48 -11.97 -2.81 4.87
CA PHE A 48 -12.19 -4.08 5.56
C PHE A 48 -11.84 -5.28 4.67
N CYS A 49 -12.14 -5.21 3.37
CA CYS A 49 -11.69 -6.22 2.41
C CYS A 49 -10.14 -6.33 2.40
N GLY A 50 -9.46 -5.18 2.41
CA GLY A 50 -8.00 -5.09 2.48
C GLY A 50 -7.41 -5.64 3.78
N LEU A 51 -8.11 -5.45 4.91
CA LEU A 51 -7.76 -6.10 6.18
C LEU A 51 -7.77 -7.62 6.04
N MET A 52 -8.85 -8.19 5.48
CA MET A 52 -8.93 -9.65 5.28
C MET A 52 -7.85 -10.18 4.34
N LEU A 53 -7.58 -9.48 3.23
CA LEU A 53 -6.47 -9.84 2.34
C LEU A 53 -5.12 -9.84 3.07
N ALA A 54 -4.88 -8.88 3.96
CA ALA A 54 -3.66 -8.83 4.76
C ALA A 54 -3.59 -9.98 5.78
N ILE A 55 -4.69 -10.29 6.46
CA ILE A 55 -4.78 -11.42 7.40
C ILE A 55 -4.47 -12.73 6.67
N TYR A 56 -5.12 -12.99 5.54
CA TYR A 56 -4.90 -14.23 4.79
C TYR A 56 -3.47 -14.36 4.29
N TYR A 57 -2.89 -13.26 3.81
CA TYR A 57 -1.50 -13.27 3.34
C TYR A 57 -0.52 -13.61 4.47
N ARG A 58 -0.62 -12.93 5.62
CA ARG A 58 0.32 -13.10 6.74
C ARG A 58 0.24 -14.48 7.40
N ASN A 59 -0.92 -15.13 7.31
CA ASN A 59 -1.16 -16.46 7.90
C ASN A 59 -1.06 -17.60 6.87
N ASN A 60 -0.50 -17.33 5.69
CA ASN A 60 -0.35 -18.31 4.60
C ASN A 60 -1.68 -18.97 4.16
N MET A 61 -2.79 -18.26 4.25
CA MET A 61 -4.12 -18.72 3.86
C MET A 61 -4.39 -18.34 2.39
N LEU A 62 -3.48 -18.71 1.49
CA LEU A 62 -3.39 -18.20 0.12
C LEU A 62 -4.62 -18.54 -0.73
N ASP A 63 -5.20 -19.73 -0.57
CA ASP A 63 -6.43 -20.11 -1.28
C ASP A 63 -7.60 -19.16 -0.98
N ARG A 64 -7.73 -18.77 0.30
CA ARG A 64 -8.79 -17.87 0.75
C ARG A 64 -8.52 -16.44 0.30
N LEU A 65 -7.26 -16.05 0.19
CA LEU A 65 -6.85 -14.78 -0.39
C LEU A 65 -7.28 -14.66 -1.85
N ILE A 66 -6.97 -15.65 -2.68
CA ILE A 66 -7.34 -15.65 -4.10
C ILE A 66 -8.86 -15.70 -4.28
N LYS A 67 -9.55 -16.56 -3.52
CA LYS A 67 -11.03 -16.63 -3.55
C LYS A 67 -11.66 -15.29 -3.21
N LEU A 68 -11.18 -14.63 -2.16
CA LEU A 68 -11.66 -13.30 -1.79
C LEU A 68 -11.39 -12.30 -2.92
N PHE A 69 -10.17 -12.28 -3.46
CA PHE A 69 -9.82 -11.36 -4.53
C PHE A 69 -10.71 -11.55 -5.77
N GLY A 70 -10.90 -12.78 -6.24
CA GLY A 70 -11.79 -13.08 -7.36
C GLY A 70 -13.24 -12.65 -7.10
N ALA A 71 -13.76 -12.85 -5.89
CA ALA A 71 -15.09 -12.37 -5.52
C ALA A 71 -15.19 -10.84 -5.52
N LEU A 72 -14.13 -10.13 -5.13
CA LEU A 72 -14.05 -8.68 -5.22
C LEU A 72 -14.04 -8.17 -6.66
N GLU A 73 -13.34 -8.88 -7.55
CA GLU A 73 -13.31 -8.58 -8.98
C GLU A 73 -14.66 -8.84 -9.66
N ALA A 74 -15.33 -9.94 -9.31
CA ALA A 74 -16.67 -10.26 -9.80
C ALA A 74 -17.72 -9.22 -9.35
N CYS A 75 -17.48 -8.52 -8.25
CA CYS A 75 -18.30 -7.38 -7.83
C CYS A 75 -18.05 -6.10 -8.67
N GLY A 76 -17.14 -6.13 -9.64
CA GLY A 76 -16.79 -4.98 -10.49
C GLY A 76 -16.01 -3.88 -9.76
N ARG A 77 -15.47 -4.17 -8.58
CA ARG A 77 -14.77 -3.16 -7.77
C ARG A 77 -13.31 -3.06 -8.17
N LYS A 78 -12.89 -1.87 -8.58
CA LYS A 78 -11.48 -1.61 -8.89
C LYS A 78 -10.63 -1.63 -7.63
N CYS A 79 -9.57 -2.44 -7.64
CA CYS A 79 -8.59 -2.45 -6.57
C CYS A 79 -7.94 -1.05 -6.42
N PRO A 80 -7.93 -0.45 -5.22
CA PRO A 80 -7.45 0.90 -5.00
C PRO A 80 -5.94 1.00 -4.79
N SER A 81 -5.23 -0.10 -4.53
CA SER A 81 -3.78 -0.06 -4.25
C SER A 81 -3.04 -1.23 -4.91
N LYS A 82 -1.83 -0.91 -5.41
CA LYS A 82 -0.88 -1.88 -5.99
C LYS A 82 -0.43 -2.92 -4.97
N GLU A 83 -0.41 -2.58 -3.68
CA GLU A 83 0.04 -3.48 -2.61
C GLU A 83 -0.83 -4.74 -2.50
N TYR A 84 -2.15 -4.62 -2.71
CA TYR A 84 -3.03 -5.78 -2.68
C TYR A 84 -2.78 -6.69 -3.89
N ILE A 85 -2.52 -6.11 -5.06
CA ILE A 85 -2.21 -6.85 -6.28
C ILE A 85 -0.90 -7.61 -6.11
N ARG A 86 0.13 -7.00 -5.51
CA ARG A 86 1.39 -7.69 -5.19
C ARG A 86 1.20 -8.89 -4.26
N LYS A 87 0.34 -8.77 -3.24
CA LYS A 87 0.05 -9.91 -2.34
C LYS A 87 -0.64 -11.06 -3.08
N VAL A 88 -1.55 -10.74 -4.00
CA VAL A 88 -2.25 -11.72 -4.83
C VAL A 88 -1.29 -12.35 -5.85
N GLU A 89 -0.41 -11.56 -6.44
CA GLU A 89 0.66 -12.02 -7.34
C GLU A 89 1.56 -13.05 -6.65
N VAL A 90 2.03 -12.75 -5.44
CA VAL A 90 2.83 -13.69 -4.64
C VAL A 90 2.02 -14.92 -4.28
N ALA A 91 0.72 -14.77 -3.96
CA ALA A 91 -0.13 -15.91 -3.66
C ALA A 91 -0.28 -16.86 -4.86
N TYR A 92 -0.47 -16.31 -6.08
CA TYR A 92 -0.50 -17.11 -7.30
C TYR A 92 0.82 -17.84 -7.54
N GLU A 93 1.96 -17.16 -7.36
CA GLU A 93 3.29 -17.77 -7.52
C GLU A 93 3.52 -18.93 -6.54
N MET A 94 3.18 -18.72 -5.27
CA MET A 94 3.32 -19.74 -4.22
C MET A 94 2.40 -20.95 -4.43
N LEU A 95 1.28 -20.77 -5.14
CA LEU A 95 0.35 -21.84 -5.49
C LEU A 95 0.63 -22.46 -6.88
N GLY A 96 1.65 -21.98 -7.60
CA GLY A 96 2.02 -22.47 -8.93
C GLY A 96 1.10 -22.01 -10.07
N LEU A 97 0.23 -21.03 -9.81
CA LEU A 97 -0.77 -20.48 -10.73
C LEU A 97 -0.17 -19.35 -11.60
N LEU A 98 0.78 -19.72 -12.45
CA LEU A 98 1.57 -18.75 -13.22
C LEU A 98 0.80 -18.08 -14.36
N GLU A 99 -0.23 -18.72 -14.90
CA GLU A 99 -1.07 -18.15 -15.96
C GLU A 99 -1.95 -17.04 -15.40
N GLU A 100 -2.62 -17.30 -14.28
CA GLU A 100 -3.47 -16.35 -13.56
C GLU A 100 -2.67 -15.14 -13.06
N LYS A 101 -1.40 -15.36 -12.68
CA LYS A 101 -0.47 -14.28 -12.37
C LYS A 101 -0.24 -13.35 -13.57
N LYS A 102 -0.02 -13.90 -14.76
CA LYS A 102 0.20 -13.10 -15.99
C LYS A 102 -1.06 -12.30 -16.33
N ASP A 103 -2.22 -12.94 -16.27
CA ASP A 103 -3.52 -12.30 -16.52
C ASP A 103 -3.82 -11.17 -15.53
N LEU A 104 -3.51 -11.39 -14.25
CA LEU A 104 -3.61 -10.36 -13.21
C LEU A 104 -2.75 -9.15 -13.54
N LEU A 105 -1.48 -9.38 -13.91
CA LEU A 105 -0.55 -8.29 -14.23
C LEU A 105 -1.02 -7.52 -15.46
N GLU A 106 -1.48 -8.20 -16.51
CA GLU A 106 -2.07 -7.59 -17.71
C GLU A 106 -3.24 -6.67 -17.36
N LYS A 107 -4.20 -7.18 -16.60
CA LYS A 107 -5.42 -6.46 -16.21
C LYS A 107 -5.14 -5.21 -15.38
N TYR A 108 -4.07 -5.21 -14.57
CA TYR A 108 -3.73 -4.12 -13.66
C TYR A 108 -2.51 -3.30 -14.07
N LYS A 109 -2.00 -3.43 -15.32
CA LYS A 109 -0.87 -2.63 -15.85
C LYS A 109 -1.03 -1.13 -15.61
N ASP A 110 -2.23 -0.59 -15.81
CA ASP A 110 -2.54 0.83 -15.60
C ASP A 110 -2.28 1.32 -14.19
N LEU A 111 -2.50 0.46 -13.19
CA LEU A 111 -2.22 0.81 -11.81
C LEU A 111 -0.71 0.94 -11.60
N TYR A 112 0.09 0.10 -12.23
CA TYR A 112 1.55 0.19 -12.17
C TYR A 112 2.10 1.40 -12.92
N ASN A 113 1.56 1.71 -14.09
CA ASN A 113 2.05 2.79 -14.97
C ASN A 113 1.68 4.21 -14.51
N LYS A 114 0.72 4.37 -13.59
CA LYS A 114 0.33 5.70 -13.11
C LYS A 114 1.48 6.35 -12.32
N PRO A 115 2.03 7.49 -12.79
CA PRO A 115 3.08 8.19 -12.06
C PRO A 115 2.55 8.64 -10.70
N SER A 116 3.43 8.60 -9.71
CA SER A 116 3.11 9.03 -8.36
C SER A 116 2.57 10.46 -8.37
N ASN A 117 1.51 10.77 -7.62
CA ASN A 117 0.98 12.14 -7.56
C ASN A 117 2.01 13.19 -7.04
N SER A 118 3.17 12.75 -6.54
CA SER A 118 4.31 13.61 -6.21
C SER A 118 4.87 14.35 -7.43
N ASP A 119 4.84 13.74 -8.62
CA ASP A 119 5.39 14.36 -9.83
C ASP A 119 4.55 15.58 -10.25
N ARG A 120 3.22 15.48 -10.11
CA ARG A 120 2.27 16.56 -10.43
C ARG A 120 2.29 17.73 -9.44
N LYS A 121 2.83 17.54 -8.22
CA LYS A 121 2.96 18.63 -7.22
C LYS A 121 4.18 19.51 -7.45
N LYS A 122 5.21 19.03 -8.15
CA LYS A 122 6.40 19.83 -8.50
C LYS A 122 6.03 20.97 -9.44
N ASP A 123 5.25 20.68 -10.50
CA ASP A 123 4.85 21.67 -11.50
C ASP A 123 3.98 22.81 -10.95
N ARG A 124 3.16 22.54 -9.93
CA ARG A 124 2.32 23.58 -9.30
C ARG A 124 3.11 24.53 -8.40
N ARG A 125 4.28 24.13 -7.88
CA ARG A 125 5.15 25.04 -7.10
C ARG A 125 5.93 25.96 -8.01
N PHE A 126 6.40 25.49 -9.16
CA PHE A 126 7.13 26.34 -10.12
C PHE A 126 6.23 27.43 -10.72
N LYS A 127 4.98 27.11 -11.08
CA LYS A 127 4.03 28.11 -11.63
C LYS A 127 3.55 29.17 -10.61
N LYS A 128 3.69 28.93 -9.31
CA LYS A 128 3.32 29.91 -8.26
C LYS A 128 4.48 30.87 -7.95
N ALA A 129 5.72 30.50 -8.24
CA ALA A 129 6.88 31.37 -8.10
C ALA A 129 6.93 32.43 -9.21
N GLU A 130 6.65 32.07 -10.46
CA GLU A 130 6.60 33.03 -11.59
C GLU A 130 5.51 34.09 -11.44
N LYS A 131 4.33 33.72 -10.93
CA LYS A 131 3.25 34.70 -10.70
C LYS A 131 3.51 35.67 -9.54
N LYS A 132 4.40 35.35 -8.61
CA LYS A 132 4.74 36.25 -7.49
C LYS A 132 5.87 37.22 -7.81
N ALA A 133 6.73 36.90 -8.78
CA ALA A 133 7.82 37.78 -9.20
C ALA A 133 7.35 38.94 -10.11
N ALA A 134 6.14 38.87 -10.67
CA ALA A 134 5.61 39.87 -11.60
C ALA A 134 4.75 40.97 -10.94
N ASP A 135 4.44 40.87 -9.63
CA ASP A 135 3.45 41.73 -8.94
C ASP A 135 4.09 42.71 -7.93
N ASP A 136 5.40 42.61 -7.67
CA ASP A 136 6.06 43.39 -6.58
C ASP A 136 7.08 44.42 -7.11
N GLY A 137 6.69 45.15 -8.15
CA GLY A 137 7.49 46.20 -8.76
C GLY A 137 6.85 47.57 -8.61
N SER A 138 6.85 48.17 -7.40
CA SER A 138 6.86 49.63 -7.17
C SER A 138 6.73 50.01 -5.69
N LYS A 139 7.85 50.31 -5.01
CA LYS A 139 8.15 51.64 -4.43
C LYS A 139 9.47 51.66 -3.65
N GLN A 140 10.14 52.80 -3.82
CA GLN A 140 11.48 53.26 -3.41
C GLN A 140 11.67 53.29 -1.86
N LEU A 141 12.86 52.91 -1.35
CA LEU A 141 13.94 53.75 -0.74
C LEU A 141 13.45 54.53 0.52
N GLU A 142 14.01 54.44 1.74
CA GLU A 142 15.42 54.53 2.17
C GLU A 142 15.67 53.95 3.60
N MET A 143 16.93 53.52 3.80
CA MET A 143 17.85 53.60 4.98
C MET A 143 17.34 53.40 6.42
N GLU A 144 17.89 52.42 7.15
CA GLU A 144 19.02 52.60 8.09
C GLU A 144 19.48 51.28 8.73
N THR A 145 20.76 51.30 9.12
CA THR A 145 21.66 50.25 9.63
C THR A 145 21.27 49.55 10.94
N SER A 146 21.54 48.24 11.05
CA SER A 146 22.57 47.67 11.95
C SER A 146 22.52 46.13 12.02
N GLU A 147 23.67 45.54 11.68
CA GLU A 147 24.35 44.40 12.32
C GLU A 147 23.54 43.34 13.12
N ASN A 148 23.50 42.09 12.65
CA ASN A 148 24.45 41.04 13.09
C ASN A 148 24.08 39.61 12.61
N LEU A 149 25.13 38.90 12.20
CA LEU A 149 25.27 37.46 11.87
C LEU A 149 25.12 36.58 13.13
N PRO A 150 24.96 35.22 13.09
CA PRO A 150 25.68 34.24 12.24
C PRO A 150 24.79 33.18 11.53
N VAL A 151 25.07 32.76 10.29
CA VAL A 151 26.15 31.85 9.82
C VAL A 151 26.13 30.50 10.51
N ASN A 152 25.78 29.46 9.74
CA ASN A 152 26.51 28.20 9.55
C ASN A 152 25.57 27.16 8.91
N SER A 153 25.58 27.01 7.59
CA SER A 153 26.50 26.20 6.77
C SER A 153 26.09 24.71 6.68
N CYS A 154 25.57 24.35 5.49
CA CYS A 154 25.69 22.98 4.96
C CYS A 154 27.17 22.64 4.74
N PRO A 155 27.51 21.35 4.62
CA PRO A 155 27.74 20.85 3.25
C PRO A 155 27.22 19.43 2.96
N SER A 156 26.78 19.27 1.72
CA SER A 156 26.73 18.01 0.96
C SER A 156 28.06 17.23 1.03
N ASP A 157 28.04 15.90 0.92
CA ASP A 157 28.10 15.16 -0.36
C ASP A 157 28.53 13.67 -0.21
N LYS A 158 27.99 12.85 -1.12
CA LYS A 158 28.57 11.66 -1.79
C LYS A 158 28.47 10.24 -1.18
N GLU A 159 27.62 9.46 -1.87
CA GLU A 159 27.77 8.09 -2.41
C GLU A 159 28.67 7.03 -1.76
N LEU A 160 28.12 5.80 -1.66
CA LEU A 160 28.80 4.56 -2.05
C LEU A 160 27.77 3.49 -2.47
N VAL A 161 27.88 3.05 -3.73
CA VAL A 161 27.21 1.91 -4.37
C VAL A 161 27.89 0.61 -3.95
N GLN A 162 27.13 -0.49 -3.80
CA GLN A 162 27.70 -1.83 -3.98
C GLN A 162 26.65 -2.85 -4.46
N ASP A 163 27.00 -3.46 -5.60
CA ASP A 163 26.29 -4.50 -6.34
C ASP A 163 26.14 -5.83 -5.58
N LYS A 164 25.05 -6.56 -5.83
CA LYS A 164 25.00 -8.01 -5.65
C LYS A 164 24.40 -8.68 -6.88
N LYS A 165 25.27 -9.42 -7.59
CA LYS A 165 24.94 -10.34 -8.69
C LYS A 165 24.43 -11.66 -8.14
N TYR A 166 23.48 -12.26 -8.85
CA TYR A 166 23.10 -13.67 -8.73
C TYR A 166 24.08 -14.54 -9.52
N ASN A 167 24.22 -15.80 -9.11
CA ASN A 167 24.52 -16.88 -10.05
C ASN A 167 23.80 -18.17 -9.60
N THR A 168 23.29 -18.85 -10.62
CA THR A 168 22.74 -20.20 -10.63
C THR A 168 23.86 -21.24 -10.79
N ASP A 169 23.53 -22.47 -10.44
CA ASP A 169 24.20 -23.74 -10.77
C ASP A 169 25.02 -24.38 -9.65
N GLY A 170 24.75 -25.67 -9.47
CA GLY A 170 24.93 -26.43 -8.24
C GLY A 170 26.30 -27.04 -8.00
N GLU A 171 26.32 -27.73 -6.85
CA GLU A 171 27.36 -28.53 -6.20
C GLU A 171 28.36 -27.86 -5.22
N ILE A 172 28.02 -28.04 -3.94
CA ILE A 172 28.79 -28.62 -2.81
C ILE A 172 30.20 -28.08 -2.52
N SER A 173 30.39 -27.52 -1.31
CA SER A 173 31.32 -28.11 -0.33
C SER A 173 31.17 -27.55 1.08
N ILE A 174 31.05 -28.46 2.04
CA ILE A 174 31.02 -28.26 3.48
C ILE A 174 32.46 -28.01 3.95
N ARG A 175 32.70 -26.97 4.77
CA ARG A 175 33.85 -26.96 5.67
C ARG A 175 33.43 -26.52 7.06
N GLN A 176 33.69 -27.43 7.98
CA GLN A 176 33.51 -27.35 9.41
C GLN A 176 34.88 -26.99 10.01
N THR A 177 34.91 -26.01 10.90
CA THR A 177 35.90 -25.87 11.98
C THR A 177 35.20 -25.23 13.15
#